data_AF-A0A2E8CXT2-F1
#
_entry.id   AF-A0A2E8CXT2-F1
#
_cell.length_a   1.000
_cell.length_b   1.000
_cell.length_c   1.000
_cell.angle_alpha   90.00
_cell.angle_beta   90.00
_cell.angle_gamma   90.00
#
_symmetry.space_group_name_H-M   'P 1'
#
loop_
_entity.id
_entity.type
_entity.pdbx_description
1 polymer ?
#
loop_
_entity_poly.entity_id
_entity_poly.type
_entity_poly.pdbx_seq_one_letter_code
_entity_poly.pdbx_strand_id
1 'polypeptide(L)'
;MLDNVGVMNYRDTADGADGMIAHGRELLEYADNGDAAIIYMGIETFRYRPTPIWFAAGLPRAEFKQQLRSAAQHITHASRLNEFRLQTFEAAGCVSLGIELPAEMTSVKEQLARRTMLELAQHFGTSCQVDELSDFFQEIRQKIDKDAEWDNLRSRSVADYGSKQVFGGFVLDSIMLSKITFADDSFQNLKAQVRAAEEYFSRYTRYGGTAIHYYETFRDKVSE
;
A
#
# COMPACT_ATOMS: atom_id res chain seq x y z
N MET A 1 7.18 2.45 27.00
CA MET A 1 8.01 3.54 26.45
C MET A 1 8.96 2.91 25.45
N LEU A 2 9.21 3.53 24.31
CA LEU A 2 10.09 3.00 23.25
C LEU A 2 11.45 3.71 23.32
N ASP A 3 12.54 2.96 23.17
CA ASP A 3 13.90 3.53 23.19
C ASP A 3 14.32 4.03 21.79
N ASN A 4 13.91 3.30 20.75
CA ASN A 4 14.24 3.60 19.36
C ASN A 4 13.00 3.43 18.46
N VAL A 5 12.91 4.23 17.41
CA VAL A 5 11.86 4.16 16.39
C VAL A 5 12.49 4.29 15.00
N GLY A 6 12.23 3.30 14.14
CA GLY A 6 12.50 3.41 12.71
C GLY A 6 11.29 4.00 11.99
N VAL A 7 11.44 5.20 11.43
CA VAL A 7 10.39 5.85 10.64
C VAL A 7 10.68 5.59 9.17
N MET A 8 9.80 4.86 8.49
CA MET A 8 9.94 4.60 7.06
C MET A 8 9.65 5.86 6.24
N ASN A 9 10.69 6.65 5.99
CA ASN A 9 10.66 7.85 5.17
C ASN A 9 10.92 7.48 3.71
N TYR A 10 9.92 6.84 3.11
CA TYR A 10 9.93 6.33 1.74
C TYR A 10 10.02 7.48 0.72
N ARG A 11 11.18 8.13 0.61
CA ARG A 11 11.47 9.22 -0.34
C ARG A 11 12.87 9.06 -0.92
N ASP A 12 13.00 9.34 -2.21
CA ASP A 12 14.24 9.22 -2.98
C ASP A 12 15.02 10.54 -3.11
N THR A 13 14.52 11.61 -2.48
CA THR A 13 15.11 12.96 -2.56
C THR A 13 15.19 13.60 -1.18
N ALA A 14 16.25 14.37 -0.92
CA ALA A 14 16.47 15.01 0.38
C ALA A 14 15.50 16.17 0.63
N ASP A 15 15.41 17.08 -0.34
CA ASP A 15 14.68 18.35 -0.24
C ASP A 15 13.42 18.34 -1.13
N GLY A 16 12.64 19.42 -1.05
CA GLY A 16 11.37 19.60 -1.76
C GLY A 16 10.16 19.30 -0.88
N ALA A 17 8.98 19.70 -1.35
CA ALA A 17 7.73 19.56 -0.60
C ALA A 17 7.36 18.09 -0.30
N ASP A 18 7.93 17.14 -1.05
CA ASP A 18 7.76 15.70 -0.85
C ASP A 18 9.09 15.00 -0.52
N GLY A 19 10.15 15.73 -0.13
CA GLY A 19 11.47 15.17 0.17
C GLY A 19 11.59 14.64 1.60
N MET A 20 12.66 13.88 1.87
CA MET A 20 12.95 13.29 3.19
C MET A 20 12.86 14.32 4.32
N ILE A 21 13.44 15.51 4.13
CA ILE A 21 13.49 16.57 5.14
C ILE A 21 12.09 17.05 5.51
N ALA A 22 11.22 17.28 4.52
CA ALA A 22 9.87 17.77 4.74
C ALA A 22 9.05 16.79 5.59
N HIS A 23 9.18 15.49 5.33
CA HIS A 23 8.47 14.43 6.06
C HIS A 23 9.12 14.04 7.39
N GLY A 24 10.42 14.30 7.57
CA GLY A 24 11.15 13.97 8.79
C GLY A 24 11.16 15.06 9.86
N ARG A 25 11.03 16.33 9.45
CA ARG A 25 11.21 17.49 10.32
C ARG A 25 10.33 17.45 11.56
N GLU A 26 9.01 17.36 11.39
CA GLU A 26 8.05 17.45 12.51
C GLU A 26 8.22 16.29 13.49
N LEU A 27 8.58 15.10 13.00
CA LEU A 27 8.82 13.92 13.83
C LEU A 27 10.07 14.11 14.71
N LEU A 28 11.15 14.65 14.14
CA LEU A 28 12.38 14.92 14.88
C LEU A 28 12.23 16.10 15.84
N GLU A 29 11.50 17.15 15.46
CA GLU A 29 11.14 18.25 16.36
C GLU A 29 10.30 17.75 17.54
N TYR A 30 9.32 16.89 17.29
CA TYR A 30 8.53 16.26 18.34
C TYR A 30 9.42 15.44 19.29
N ALA A 31 10.34 14.65 18.75
CA ALA A 31 11.22 13.81 19.57
C ALA A 31 12.20 14.63 20.42
N ASP A 32 12.75 15.72 19.87
CA ASP A 32 13.68 16.61 20.58
C ASP A 32 13.01 17.39 21.72
N ASN A 33 11.73 17.71 21.59
CA ASN A 33 10.98 18.46 22.60
C ASN A 33 10.55 17.63 23.82
N GLY A 34 10.91 16.34 23.90
CA GLY A 34 10.58 15.47 25.04
C GLY A 34 11.59 14.37 25.33
N ASP A 35 11.28 13.53 26.33
CA ASP A 35 11.96 12.26 26.55
C ASP A 35 11.39 11.18 25.61
N ALA A 36 11.55 11.42 24.32
CA ALA A 36 11.12 10.52 23.26
C ALA A 36 12.26 9.59 22.80
N ALA A 37 11.87 8.60 22.00
CA ALA A 37 12.77 7.63 21.39
C ALA A 37 13.79 8.28 20.43
N ILE A 38 14.93 7.62 20.24
CA ILE A 38 15.84 7.92 19.14
C ILE A 38 15.17 7.51 17.82
N ILE A 39 15.17 8.42 16.85
CA ILE A 39 14.55 8.24 15.53
C ILE A 39 15.60 7.89 14.50
N TYR A 40 15.40 6.77 13.81
CA TYR A 40 16.12 6.40 12.61
C TYR A 40 15.23 6.66 11.39
N MET A 41 15.73 7.40 10.41
CA MET A 41 14.99 7.70 9.19
C MET A 41 15.26 6.61 8.16
N GLY A 42 14.27 5.76 7.93
CA GLY A 42 14.34 4.64 7.01
C GLY A 42 14.21 5.08 5.56
N ILE A 43 15.10 4.59 4.69
CA ILE A 43 14.98 4.71 3.23
C ILE A 43 14.78 3.33 2.62
N GLU A 44 14.22 3.31 1.41
CA GLU A 44 13.96 2.10 0.66
C GLU A 44 14.87 2.04 -0.57
N THR A 45 15.45 0.87 -0.82
CA THR A 45 16.35 0.59 -1.94
C THR A 45 15.86 -0.55 -2.81
N PHE A 46 14.76 -1.20 -2.40
CA PHE A 46 14.10 -2.27 -3.13
C PHE A 46 12.93 -1.74 -3.97
N ARG A 47 12.67 -2.40 -5.10
CA ARG A 47 11.48 -2.18 -5.93
C ARG A 47 10.65 -3.45 -5.98
N TYR A 48 9.45 -3.38 -5.41
CA TYR A 48 8.46 -4.44 -5.60
C TYR A 48 7.99 -4.43 -7.05
N ARG A 49 7.77 -5.61 -7.63
CA ARG A 49 7.08 -5.72 -8.92
C ARG A 49 5.63 -5.25 -8.75
N PRO A 50 5.00 -4.72 -9.82
CA PRO A 50 3.57 -4.44 -9.80
C PRO A 50 2.79 -5.64 -9.25
N THR A 51 2.01 -5.40 -8.21
CA THR A 51 1.35 -6.47 -7.45
C THR A 51 -0.14 -6.46 -7.77
N PRO A 52 -0.69 -7.51 -8.40
CA PRO A 52 -2.11 -7.57 -8.71
C PRO A 52 -2.92 -7.69 -7.42
N ILE A 53 -3.95 -6.87 -7.28
CA ILE A 53 -4.90 -6.88 -6.17
C ILE A 53 -6.28 -7.14 -6.74
N TRP A 54 -6.94 -8.18 -6.25
CA TRP A 54 -8.31 -8.51 -6.63
C TRP A 54 -9.28 -7.88 -5.63
N PHE A 55 -10.13 -6.98 -6.09
CA PHE A 55 -11.14 -6.27 -5.32
C PHE A 55 -12.55 -6.78 -5.59
N ALA A 56 -13.38 -6.77 -4.55
CA ALA A 56 -14.82 -6.76 -4.70
C ALA A 56 -15.27 -5.33 -5.06
N ALA A 57 -16.24 -5.19 -5.97
CA ALA A 57 -16.85 -3.90 -6.26
C ALA A 57 -17.51 -3.36 -4.98
N GLY A 58 -17.01 -2.22 -4.50
CA GLY A 58 -17.22 -1.77 -3.13
C GLY A 58 -18.63 -1.27 -2.84
N LEU A 59 -18.84 -0.91 -1.56
CA LEU A 59 -20.07 -0.28 -1.07
C LEU A 59 -19.87 1.22 -0.89
N PRO A 60 -20.94 2.03 -0.91
CA PRO A 60 -20.88 3.42 -0.46
C PRO A 60 -20.23 3.53 0.93
N ARG A 61 -19.40 4.56 1.14
CA ARG A 61 -18.60 4.70 2.38
C ARG A 61 -19.40 4.58 3.69
N ALA A 62 -20.65 5.05 3.71
CA ALA A 62 -21.52 4.94 4.89
C ALA A 62 -21.89 3.48 5.21
N GLU A 63 -22.27 2.72 4.18
CA GLU A 63 -22.61 1.30 4.29
C GLU A 63 -21.37 0.47 4.63
N PHE A 64 -20.22 0.77 4.01
CA PHE A 64 -18.95 0.12 4.34
C PHE A 64 -18.62 0.25 5.85
N LYS A 65 -18.77 1.46 6.41
CA LYS A 65 -18.56 1.70 7.84
C LYS A 65 -19.56 0.94 8.72
N GLN A 66 -20.80 0.79 8.27
CA GLN A 66 -21.81 0.00 8.98
C GLN A 66 -21.44 -1.49 8.97
N GLN A 67 -20.96 -2.02 7.85
CA GLN A 67 -20.54 -3.42 7.73
C GLN A 67 -19.36 -3.77 8.63
N LEU A 68 -18.35 -2.89 8.70
CA LEU A 68 -17.22 -3.04 9.64
C LEU A 68 -17.68 -3.19 11.09
N ARG A 69 -18.70 -2.44 11.50
CA ARG A 69 -19.20 -2.45 12.89
C ARG A 69 -20.08 -3.65 13.22
N SER A 70 -20.64 -4.31 12.22
CA SER A 70 -21.69 -5.32 12.41
C SER A 70 -21.26 -6.71 11.95
N ALA A 71 -21.34 -6.99 10.64
CA ALA A 71 -21.20 -8.34 10.09
C ALA A 71 -19.75 -8.78 9.85
N ALA A 72 -18.79 -7.84 9.82
CA ALA A 72 -17.40 -8.10 9.42
C ALA A 72 -16.37 -7.68 10.48
N GLN A 73 -16.70 -7.82 11.77
CA GLN A 73 -15.82 -7.43 12.87
C GLN A 73 -14.48 -8.19 12.84
N HIS A 74 -14.47 -9.45 12.42
CA HIS A 74 -13.24 -10.24 12.30
C HIS A 74 -12.31 -9.75 11.18
N ILE A 75 -12.85 -9.05 10.18
CA ILE A 75 -12.07 -8.45 9.07
C ILE A 75 -11.58 -7.05 9.44
N THR A 76 -12.32 -6.33 10.30
CA THR A 76 -12.11 -4.90 10.57
C THR A 76 -10.72 -4.55 11.09
N HIS A 77 -10.12 -5.44 11.88
CA HIS A 77 -8.77 -5.25 12.44
C HIS A 77 -7.71 -6.15 11.78
N ALA A 78 -8.09 -6.88 10.74
CA ALA A 78 -7.20 -7.77 10.04
C ALA A 78 -6.38 -6.99 9.01
N SER A 79 -5.06 -7.17 9.02
CA SER A 79 -4.20 -6.78 7.90
C SER A 79 -4.11 -7.89 6.84
N ARG A 80 -4.51 -9.11 7.21
CA ARG A 80 -4.53 -10.29 6.35
C ARG A 80 -5.77 -11.13 6.59
N LEU A 81 -6.32 -11.72 5.53
CA LEU A 81 -7.37 -12.71 5.58
C LEU A 81 -6.94 -13.93 4.76
N ASN A 82 -6.98 -15.11 5.37
CA ASN A 82 -6.54 -16.37 4.74
C ASN A 82 -5.17 -16.25 4.06
N GLU A 83 -4.18 -15.71 4.79
CA GLU A 83 -2.80 -15.46 4.34
C GLU A 83 -2.62 -14.28 3.37
N PHE A 84 -3.68 -13.82 2.70
CA PHE A 84 -3.58 -12.70 1.78
C PHE A 84 -3.65 -11.36 2.50
N ARG A 85 -2.83 -10.40 2.07
CA ARG A 85 -2.87 -9.03 2.60
C ARG A 85 -4.10 -8.30 2.07
N LEU A 86 -4.81 -7.64 2.97
CA LEU A 86 -5.98 -6.84 2.65
C LEU A 86 -5.56 -5.47 2.14
N GLN A 87 -6.27 -4.98 1.13
CA GLN A 87 -6.05 -3.69 0.50
C GLN A 87 -7.38 -3.00 0.25
N THR A 88 -7.38 -1.68 0.36
CA THR A 88 -8.57 -0.85 0.11
C THR A 88 -8.36 0.03 -1.10
N PHE A 89 -9.40 0.20 -1.91
CA PHE A 89 -9.42 1.13 -3.02
C PHE A 89 -10.70 1.96 -2.98
N GLU A 90 -10.58 3.28 -3.09
CA GLU A 90 -11.73 4.19 -3.06
C GLU A 90 -11.90 4.87 -4.41
N ALA A 91 -13.07 4.69 -5.02
CA ALA A 91 -13.49 5.36 -6.25
C ALA A 91 -15.01 5.49 -6.26
N ALA A 92 -15.54 6.50 -6.94
CA ALA A 92 -16.98 6.73 -7.07
C ALA A 92 -17.75 6.84 -5.73
N GLY A 93 -17.09 7.32 -4.66
CA GLY A 93 -17.68 7.37 -3.32
C GLY A 93 -17.87 5.99 -2.65
N CYS A 94 -17.41 4.93 -3.30
CA CYS A 94 -17.43 3.56 -2.82
C CYS A 94 -16.06 3.13 -2.31
N VAL A 95 -16.05 2.26 -1.31
CA VAL A 95 -14.85 1.64 -0.74
C VAL A 95 -14.85 0.17 -1.12
N SER A 96 -13.89 -0.21 -1.95
CA SER A 96 -13.60 -1.58 -2.34
C SER A 96 -12.57 -2.19 -1.40
N LEU A 97 -12.79 -3.45 -1.02
CA LEU A 97 -11.86 -4.26 -0.26
C LEU A 97 -11.40 -5.43 -1.12
N GLY A 98 -10.10 -5.73 -1.06
CA GLY A 98 -9.47 -6.73 -1.92
C GLY A 98 -8.27 -7.40 -1.28
N ILE A 99 -7.70 -8.36 -2.01
CA ILE A 99 -6.53 -9.14 -1.59
C ILE A 99 -5.38 -8.99 -2.57
N GLU A 100 -4.16 -8.86 -2.04
CA GLU A 100 -2.93 -8.99 -2.84
C GLU A 100 -2.79 -10.43 -3.34
N LEU A 101 -2.70 -10.60 -4.66
CA LEU A 101 -2.46 -11.90 -5.28
C LEU A 101 -0.94 -12.15 -5.36
N PRO A 102 -0.46 -13.33 -4.96
CA PRO A 102 0.95 -13.67 -5.07
C PRO A 102 1.38 -13.76 -6.53
N ALA A 103 2.65 -13.44 -6.80
CA ALA A 103 3.24 -13.49 -8.13
C ALA A 103 3.11 -14.89 -8.79
N GLU A 104 3.19 -15.95 -7.98
CA GLU A 104 2.96 -17.32 -8.42
C GLU A 104 1.65 -17.87 -7.85
N MET A 105 0.69 -18.10 -8.75
CA MET A 105 -0.62 -18.68 -8.43
C MET A 105 -0.64 -20.18 -8.67
N THR A 106 -0.54 -20.95 -7.58
CA THR A 106 -0.83 -22.39 -7.60
C THR A 106 -2.34 -22.64 -7.55
N SER A 107 -2.78 -23.82 -7.98
CA SER A 107 -4.21 -24.19 -7.93
C SER A 107 -4.80 -24.10 -6.51
N VAL A 108 -4.01 -24.40 -5.48
CA VAL A 108 -4.42 -24.30 -4.07
C VAL A 108 -4.62 -22.84 -3.67
N LYS A 109 -3.66 -21.97 -4.01
CA LYS A 109 -3.76 -20.53 -3.72
C LYS A 109 -4.91 -19.87 -4.49
N GLU A 110 -5.16 -20.28 -5.72
CA GLU A 110 -6.29 -19.80 -6.53
C GLU A 110 -7.63 -20.15 -5.87
N GLN A 111 -7.77 -21.37 -5.33
CA GLN A 111 -8.97 -21.76 -4.60
C GLN A 111 -9.13 -20.97 -3.29
N LEU A 112 -8.03 -20.77 -2.54
CA LEU A 112 -8.07 -20.00 -1.30
C LEU A 112 -8.39 -18.52 -1.57
N ALA A 113 -7.80 -17.92 -2.61
CA ALA A 113 -8.08 -16.56 -3.05
C ALA A 113 -9.55 -16.39 -3.43
N ARG A 114 -10.13 -17.34 -4.18
CA ARG A 114 -11.57 -17.33 -4.53
C ARG A 114 -12.47 -17.38 -3.30
N ARG A 115 -12.18 -18.26 -2.34
CA ARG A 115 -12.95 -18.35 -1.08
C ARG A 115 -12.85 -17.05 -0.28
N THR A 116 -11.66 -16.50 -0.17
CA THR A 116 -11.40 -15.25 0.54
C THR A 116 -12.14 -14.08 -0.11
N MET A 117 -12.07 -13.97 -1.44
CA MET A 117 -12.79 -12.93 -2.16
C MET A 117 -14.30 -13.08 -2.07
N LEU A 118 -14.81 -14.31 -2.04
CA LEU A 118 -16.23 -14.55 -1.82
C LEU A 118 -16.67 -14.06 -0.44
N GLU A 119 -15.91 -14.36 0.61
CA GLU A 119 -16.16 -13.86 1.96
C GLU A 119 -16.15 -12.31 1.99
N LEU A 120 -15.14 -11.68 1.37
CA LEU A 120 -15.09 -10.23 1.27
C LEU A 120 -16.29 -9.67 0.50
N ALA A 121 -16.67 -10.27 -0.62
CA ALA A 121 -17.77 -9.80 -1.44
C ALA A 121 -19.14 -9.97 -0.76
N GLN A 122 -19.33 -11.01 0.05
CA GLN A 122 -20.55 -11.21 0.83
C GLN A 122 -20.78 -10.09 1.86
N HIS A 123 -19.70 -9.51 2.39
CA HIS A 123 -19.77 -8.43 3.39
C HIS A 123 -19.65 -7.02 2.80
N PHE A 124 -18.84 -6.86 1.76
CA PHE A 124 -18.41 -5.55 1.23
C PHE A 124 -18.58 -5.41 -0.28
N GLY A 125 -19.16 -6.40 -0.95
CA GLY A 125 -19.37 -6.41 -2.38
C GLY A 125 -20.78 -5.95 -2.75
N THR A 126 -20.87 -5.18 -3.83
CA THR A 126 -22.16 -4.88 -4.45
C THR A 126 -22.64 -6.08 -5.28
N SER A 127 -23.89 -6.47 -5.04
CA SER A 127 -24.63 -7.46 -5.81
C SER A 127 -25.14 -6.82 -7.10
N CYS A 128 -24.34 -6.86 -8.16
CA CYS A 128 -24.68 -6.29 -9.47
C CYS A 128 -24.03 -7.10 -10.59
N GLN A 129 -24.68 -7.13 -11.76
CA GLN A 129 -24.08 -7.72 -12.96
C GLN A 129 -22.89 -6.86 -13.44
N VAL A 130 -21.91 -7.47 -14.10
CA VAL A 130 -20.72 -6.74 -14.58
C VAL A 130 -21.09 -5.61 -15.55
N ASP A 131 -22.16 -5.80 -16.34
CA ASP A 131 -22.66 -4.81 -17.29
C ASP A 131 -23.27 -3.58 -16.60
N GLU A 132 -23.71 -3.70 -15.35
CA GLU A 132 -24.25 -2.60 -14.53
C GLU A 132 -23.14 -1.77 -13.87
N LEU A 133 -21.87 -2.21 -14.00
CA LEU A 133 -20.70 -1.54 -13.45
C LEU A 133 -19.99 -0.65 -14.47
N SER A 134 -20.56 -0.39 -15.65
CA SER A 134 -19.91 0.43 -16.69
C SER A 134 -19.49 1.81 -16.17
N ASP A 135 -20.40 2.50 -15.49
CA ASP A 135 -20.15 3.84 -14.95
C ASP A 135 -19.13 3.78 -13.81
N PHE A 136 -19.25 2.78 -12.93
CA PHE A 136 -18.26 2.53 -11.87
C PHE A 136 -16.86 2.30 -12.43
N PHE A 137 -16.73 1.48 -13.47
CA PHE A 137 -15.44 1.24 -14.14
C PHE A 137 -14.90 2.46 -14.85
N GLN A 138 -15.77 3.30 -15.42
CA GLN A 138 -15.36 4.58 -16.01
C GLN A 138 -14.77 5.51 -14.94
N GLU A 139 -15.39 5.59 -13.76
CA GLU A 139 -14.87 6.38 -12.65
C GLU A 139 -13.55 5.82 -12.09
N ILE A 140 -13.42 4.49 -11.99
CA ILE A 140 -12.15 3.86 -11.60
C ILE A 140 -11.05 4.24 -12.60
N ARG A 141 -11.32 4.18 -13.91
CA ARG A 141 -10.34 4.59 -14.94
C ARG A 141 -9.93 6.05 -14.77
N GLN A 142 -10.89 6.96 -14.59
CA GLN A 142 -10.59 8.38 -14.37
C GLN A 142 -9.75 8.63 -13.11
N LYS A 143 -9.89 7.80 -12.07
CA LYS A 143 -9.03 7.84 -10.88
C LYS A 143 -7.63 7.33 -11.20
N ILE A 144 -7.52 6.18 -11.86
CA ILE A 144 -6.23 5.57 -12.26
C ILE A 144 -5.42 6.53 -13.13
N ASP A 145 -6.06 7.20 -14.09
CA ASP A 145 -5.39 8.19 -14.97
C ASP A 145 -4.75 9.35 -14.19
N LYS A 146 -5.16 9.57 -12.93
CA LYS A 146 -4.66 10.63 -12.04
C LYS A 146 -3.81 10.10 -10.88
N ASP A 147 -3.67 8.78 -10.76
CA ASP A 147 -3.09 8.12 -9.60
C ASP A 147 -2.08 7.06 -10.06
N ALA A 148 -0.80 7.45 -10.08
CA ALA A 148 0.29 6.63 -10.60
C ALA A 148 0.56 5.35 -9.77
N GLU A 149 -0.08 5.18 -8.61
CA GLU A 149 0.05 3.97 -7.78
C GLU A 149 -0.79 2.80 -8.30
N TRP A 150 -1.64 3.02 -9.30
CA TRP A 150 -2.57 2.01 -9.82
C TRP A 150 -2.48 1.93 -11.34
N ASP A 151 -2.60 0.71 -11.87
CA ASP A 151 -2.65 0.47 -13.32
C ASP A 151 -3.38 -0.86 -13.65
N ASN A 152 -3.49 -1.19 -14.94
CA ASN A 152 -3.93 -2.48 -15.47
C ASN A 152 -5.31 -2.93 -14.94
N LEU A 153 -6.30 -2.03 -14.99
CA LEU A 153 -7.69 -2.35 -14.65
C LEU A 153 -8.24 -3.49 -15.52
N ARG A 154 -8.64 -4.58 -14.85
CA ARG A 154 -9.27 -5.74 -15.47
C ARG A 154 -10.54 -6.11 -14.71
N SER A 155 -11.64 -6.35 -15.41
CA SER A 155 -12.86 -6.88 -14.78
C SER A 155 -12.65 -8.33 -14.33
N ARG A 156 -13.05 -8.66 -13.10
CA ARG A 156 -12.98 -10.03 -12.55
C ARG A 156 -14.06 -10.22 -11.48
N SER A 157 -15.19 -10.81 -11.87
CA SER A 157 -16.30 -11.09 -10.96
C SER A 157 -15.93 -12.08 -9.85
N VAL A 158 -16.66 -12.00 -8.75
CA VAL A 158 -16.57 -12.95 -7.64
C VAL A 158 -17.86 -13.79 -7.65
N ALA A 159 -17.75 -15.08 -7.90
CA ALA A 159 -18.90 -15.97 -8.03
C ALA A 159 -19.03 -16.90 -6.82
N ASP A 160 -20.26 -17.00 -6.29
CA ASP A 160 -20.67 -18.04 -5.36
C ASP A 160 -21.38 -19.15 -6.13
N TYR A 161 -20.67 -20.26 -6.37
CA TYR A 161 -21.24 -21.41 -7.09
C TYR A 161 -22.34 -22.12 -6.30
N GLY A 162 -22.41 -21.94 -4.98
CA GLY A 162 -23.44 -22.54 -4.14
C GLY A 162 -24.77 -21.76 -4.24
N SER A 163 -24.72 -20.45 -4.00
CA SER A 163 -25.92 -19.59 -4.05
C SER A 163 -26.28 -19.11 -5.46
N LYS A 164 -25.41 -19.34 -6.46
CA LYS A 164 -25.47 -18.76 -7.81
C LYS A 164 -25.41 -17.24 -7.84
N GLN A 165 -25.05 -16.60 -6.73
CA GLN A 165 -24.85 -15.15 -6.67
C GLN A 165 -23.52 -14.79 -7.34
N VAL A 166 -23.52 -13.68 -8.08
CA VAL A 166 -22.31 -13.10 -8.67
C VAL A 166 -22.20 -11.68 -8.15
N PHE A 167 -21.02 -11.35 -7.64
CA PHE A 167 -20.66 -10.01 -7.20
C PHE A 167 -19.75 -9.36 -8.23
N GLY A 168 -19.88 -8.04 -8.33
CA GLY A 168 -18.94 -7.21 -9.05
C GLY A 168 -17.52 -7.36 -8.51
N GLY A 169 -16.52 -7.32 -9.38
CA GLY A 169 -15.13 -7.36 -8.95
C GLY A 169 -14.18 -6.99 -10.07
N PHE A 170 -12.95 -6.66 -9.67
CA PHE A 170 -11.92 -6.17 -10.58
C PHE A 170 -10.53 -6.38 -10.03
N VAL A 171 -9.53 -6.31 -10.90
CA VAL A 171 -8.12 -6.39 -10.55
C VAL A 171 -7.43 -5.10 -10.95
N LEU A 172 -6.60 -4.58 -10.06
CA LEU A 172 -5.64 -3.50 -10.33
C LEU A 172 -4.25 -3.98 -10.00
N ASP A 173 -3.24 -3.48 -10.69
CA ASP A 173 -1.86 -3.64 -10.27
C ASP A 173 -1.48 -2.43 -9.40
N SER A 174 -1.01 -2.70 -8.18
CA SER A 174 -0.40 -1.67 -7.33
C SER A 174 1.06 -1.47 -7.73
N ILE A 175 1.42 -0.22 -8.00
CA ILE A 175 2.73 0.19 -8.47
C ILE A 175 3.46 0.91 -7.35
N MET A 176 4.70 0.48 -7.11
CA MET A 176 5.64 1.22 -6.27
C MET A 176 6.19 2.41 -7.06
N LEU A 177 5.87 3.64 -6.63
CA LEU A 177 6.35 4.85 -7.28
C LEU A 177 7.87 4.95 -7.20
N SER A 178 8.52 5.52 -8.21
CA SER A 178 9.97 5.76 -8.17
C SER A 178 10.35 6.69 -7.02
N LYS A 179 9.53 7.71 -6.76
CA LYS A 179 9.77 8.71 -5.70
C LYS A 179 9.83 8.17 -4.27
N ILE A 180 9.48 6.89 -4.07
CA ILE A 180 9.44 6.25 -2.75
C ILE A 180 10.56 5.22 -2.54
N THR A 181 11.48 5.07 -3.50
CA THR A 181 12.60 4.12 -3.42
C THR A 181 13.80 4.54 -4.28
N PHE A 182 15.01 4.30 -3.79
CA PHE A 182 16.26 4.45 -4.54
C PHE A 182 16.57 3.25 -5.45
N ALA A 183 15.62 2.34 -5.67
CA ALA A 183 15.87 1.10 -6.40
C ALA A 183 16.42 1.30 -7.82
N ASP A 184 16.00 2.35 -8.52
CA ASP A 184 16.46 2.63 -9.89
C ASP A 184 17.62 3.63 -9.94
N ASP A 185 18.04 4.15 -8.78
CA ASP A 185 19.08 5.15 -8.68
C ASP A 185 20.48 4.55 -8.60
N SER A 186 21.45 5.29 -9.13
CA SER A 186 22.87 4.98 -8.89
C SER A 186 23.21 5.12 -7.40
N PHE A 187 24.21 4.35 -6.95
CA PHE A 187 24.73 4.50 -5.59
C PHE A 187 25.22 5.92 -5.28
N GLN A 188 25.76 6.64 -6.27
CA GLN A 188 26.20 8.02 -6.10
C GLN A 188 25.02 8.97 -5.83
N ASN A 189 23.88 8.81 -6.52
CA ASN A 189 22.71 9.63 -6.27
C ASN A 189 22.12 9.33 -4.89
N LEU A 190 21.94 8.04 -4.55
CA LEU A 190 21.51 7.61 -3.21
C LEU A 190 22.39 8.25 -2.14
N LYS A 191 23.71 8.13 -2.27
CA LYS A 191 24.67 8.69 -1.31
C LYS A 191 24.55 10.21 -1.19
N ALA A 192 24.37 10.92 -2.31
CA ALA A 192 24.21 12.37 -2.31
C ALA A 192 22.93 12.81 -1.57
N GLN A 193 21.79 12.16 -1.85
CA GLN A 193 20.51 12.48 -1.23
C GLN A 193 20.50 12.14 0.26
N VAL A 194 20.97 10.95 0.63
CA VAL A 194 21.07 10.52 2.03
C VAL A 194 21.98 11.45 2.83
N ARG A 195 23.15 11.80 2.28
CA ARG A 195 24.07 12.73 2.93
C ARG A 195 23.43 14.10 3.14
N ALA A 196 22.74 14.65 2.13
CA ALA A 196 22.08 15.95 2.26
C ALA A 196 20.99 15.93 3.34
N ALA A 197 20.22 14.85 3.43
CA ALA A 197 19.24 14.67 4.49
C ALA A 197 19.89 14.51 5.87
N GLU A 198 20.96 13.72 5.99
CA GLU A 198 21.73 13.53 7.23
C GLU A 198 22.35 14.84 7.72
N GLU A 199 22.93 15.63 6.83
CA GLU A 199 23.46 16.96 7.14
C GLU A 199 22.35 17.84 7.75
N TYR A 200 21.14 17.81 7.19
CA TYR A 200 20.00 18.50 7.77
C TYR A 200 19.59 17.92 9.14
N PHE A 201 19.41 16.60 9.25
CA PHE A 201 18.88 15.94 10.44
C PHE A 201 19.86 15.90 11.62
N SER A 202 21.16 16.04 11.37
CA SER A 202 22.20 16.07 12.41
C SER A 202 22.01 17.17 13.47
N ARG A 203 21.17 18.18 13.18
CA ARG A 203 20.80 19.21 14.15
C ARG A 203 19.92 18.69 15.30
N TYR A 204 19.22 17.57 15.11
CA TYR A 204 18.28 17.03 16.08
C TYR A 204 18.96 16.04 17.02
N THR A 205 18.77 16.22 18.33
CA THR A 205 19.44 15.41 19.36
C THR A 205 18.96 13.95 19.38
N ARG A 206 17.72 13.71 18.96
CA ARG A 206 17.12 12.38 18.87
C ARG A 206 17.31 11.72 17.51
N TYR A 207 18.05 12.31 16.57
CA TYR A 207 18.33 11.65 15.29
C TYR A 207 19.42 10.57 15.45
N GLY A 208 19.07 9.32 15.17
CA GLY A 208 19.95 8.15 15.25
C GLY A 208 20.69 7.80 13.96
N GLY A 209 20.34 8.44 12.84
CA GLY A 209 20.91 8.15 11.52
C GLY A 209 19.88 7.61 10.51
N THR A 210 20.38 7.22 9.34
CA THR A 210 19.56 6.64 8.26
C THR A 210 19.53 5.12 8.37
N ALA A 211 18.34 4.53 8.31
CA ALA A 211 18.17 3.07 8.27
C ALA A 211 17.91 2.61 6.83
N ILE A 212 18.57 1.54 6.40
CA ILE A 212 18.31 0.89 5.11
C ILE A 212 17.28 -0.20 5.31
N HIS A 213 16.15 -0.13 4.59
CA HIS A 213 15.09 -1.13 4.73
C HIS A 213 15.50 -2.52 4.21
N TYR A 214 16.15 -2.56 3.04
CA TYR A 214 16.45 -3.80 2.33
C TYR A 214 17.94 -3.91 2.01
N TYR A 215 18.68 -4.49 2.97
CA TYR A 215 20.14 -4.53 2.96
C TYR A 215 20.74 -5.18 1.71
N GLU A 216 20.11 -6.23 1.18
CA GLU A 216 20.61 -6.96 0.02
C GLU A 216 20.71 -6.06 -1.21
N THR A 217 19.66 -5.29 -1.51
CA THR A 217 19.70 -4.34 -2.64
C THR A 217 20.69 -3.20 -2.43
N PHE A 218 20.85 -2.74 -1.18
CA PHE A 218 21.84 -1.72 -0.89
C PHE A 218 23.27 -2.26 -1.08
N ARG A 219 23.56 -3.46 -0.59
CA ARG A 219 24.86 -4.13 -0.77
C ARG A 219 25.20 -4.29 -2.25
N ASP A 220 24.23 -4.70 -3.06
CA ASP A 220 24.43 -4.88 -4.49
C ASP A 220 24.75 -3.53 -5.16
N LYS A 221 24.04 -2.44 -4.79
CA LYS A 221 24.33 -1.07 -5.25
C LYS A 221 25.72 -0.56 -4.86
N VAL A 222 26.20 -0.87 -3.66
CA VAL A 222 27.56 -0.50 -3.21
C VAL A 222 28.64 -1.18 -4.04
N SER A 223 28.32 -2.31 -4.67
CA SER A 223 29.25 -3.15 -5.44
C SER A 223 29.28 -2.83 -6.94
N GLU A 224 28.43 -1.90 -7.41
CA GLU A 224 28.43 -1.35 -8.78
C GLU A 224 29.59 -0.37 -9.02
#